data_AF-A0A1A9A6R1-F1
#
_entry.id   AF-A0A1A9A6R1-F1
#
_cell.length_a   1.000
_cell.length_b   1.000
_cell.length_c   1.000
_cell.angle_alpha   90.00
_cell.angle_beta   90.00
_cell.angle_gamma   90.00
#
_symmetry.space_group_name_H-M   'P 1'
#
loop_
_entity.id
_entity.type
_entity.pdbx_description
1 polymer ?
#
loop_
_entity_poly.entity_id
_entity_poly.type
_entity_poly.pdbx_seq_one_letter_code
_entity_poly.pdbx_strand_id
1 'polypeptide(L)'
;MNTQQQVRDLLGPADPARDVIVPAPPLTAHDVIVRAEQTAPPPTRRRASRRTLLAGATAVVAATASAALVPILRRDPTPAGPTAQPAGIVLQPVGYEIAGDGEPAGPHLRALAAHLTDASYDRAGGRYAYQKSKSWGGMIEESPEGYLASFVDEYRTWTTSDGRRWSDRTVLDREFPDAASRDYWTRLTPRPAPSVTTPPGPREEPPYPALGRRLPTDRAALARLLRTDRPAGDVAKAVYDVYSDHLVPRRTRADILAVLAGVRGFVWRGRVVDRAGRPGLGVTADLVPPAGQQPERAQMLLVFDPATGELLAHEYLELAPHRRVLHYGLLLEGRRTDTLG
;
A
#
# COMPACT_ATOMS: atom_id res chain seq x y z
N MET A 1 32.09 -0.04 0.55
CA MET A 1 32.96 -1.15 1.01
C MET A 1 32.37 -1.67 2.31
N ASN A 2 32.16 -2.99 2.43
CA ASN A 2 31.33 -3.60 3.48
C ASN A 2 32.16 -3.89 4.74
N THR A 3 31.80 -3.26 5.86
CA THR A 3 32.47 -3.31 7.16
C THR A 3 32.63 -4.74 7.71
N GLN A 4 31.74 -5.67 7.31
CA GLN A 4 31.83 -7.09 7.68
C GLN A 4 33.02 -7.82 7.05
N GLN A 5 33.43 -7.44 5.84
CA GLN A 5 34.56 -8.06 5.15
C GLN A 5 35.88 -7.71 5.85
N GLN A 6 36.02 -6.44 6.29
CA GLN A 6 37.20 -5.98 7.03
C GLN A 6 37.36 -6.67 8.38
N VAL A 7 36.26 -6.95 9.10
CA VAL A 7 36.31 -7.68 10.37
C VAL A 7 36.74 -9.14 10.16
N ARG A 8 36.29 -9.79 9.08
CA ARG A 8 36.70 -11.16 8.74
C ARG A 8 38.17 -11.26 8.34
N ASP A 9 38.65 -10.30 7.55
CA ASP A 9 40.05 -10.22 7.16
C ASP A 9 40.98 -10.00 8.38
N LEU A 10 40.50 -9.29 9.41
CA LEU A 10 41.20 -9.09 10.68
C LEU A 10 41.25 -10.35 11.58
N LEU A 11 40.22 -11.20 11.53
CA LEU A 11 40.12 -12.40 12.38
C LEU A 11 40.84 -13.62 11.78
N GLY A 12 41.05 -13.66 10.47
CA GLY A 12 41.88 -14.65 9.80
C GLY A 12 41.51 -16.10 10.18
N PRO A 13 42.47 -16.94 10.64
CA PRO A 13 42.20 -18.33 11.01
C PRO A 13 41.27 -18.50 12.23
N ALA A 14 41.05 -17.44 13.02
CA ALA A 14 40.25 -17.47 14.24
C ALA A 14 38.79 -17.05 14.03
N ASP A 15 38.33 -16.83 12.78
CA ASP A 15 36.93 -16.51 12.47
C ASP A 15 36.01 -17.71 12.75
N PRO A 16 35.13 -17.65 13.77
CA PRO A 16 34.21 -18.74 14.09
C PRO A 16 33.08 -18.90 13.06
N ALA A 17 32.91 -17.96 12.14
CA ALA A 17 31.92 -18.00 11.07
C ALA A 17 32.52 -18.36 9.69
N ARG A 18 33.76 -18.88 9.65
CA ARG A 18 34.51 -19.17 8.42
C ARG A 18 33.79 -20.13 7.46
N ASP A 19 33.05 -21.09 8.00
CA ASP A 19 32.32 -22.10 7.22
C ASP A 19 30.82 -21.77 7.06
N VAL A 20 30.39 -20.59 7.50
CA VAL A 20 28.99 -20.14 7.37
C VAL A 20 28.82 -19.48 6.00
N ILE A 21 28.03 -20.11 5.13
CA ILE A 21 27.61 -19.52 3.85
C ILE A 21 26.75 -18.29 4.16
N VAL A 22 27.35 -17.11 4.03
CA VAL A 22 26.63 -15.84 4.12
C VAL A 22 25.96 -15.60 2.77
N PRO A 23 24.61 -15.53 2.71
CA PRO A 23 23.94 -15.15 1.47
C PRO A 23 24.39 -13.75 1.07
N ALA A 24 24.54 -13.53 -0.25
CA ALA A 24 24.90 -12.21 -0.77
C ALA A 24 23.95 -11.14 -0.20
N PRO A 25 24.45 -9.95 0.17
CA PRO A 25 23.60 -8.89 0.68
C PRO A 25 22.47 -8.62 -0.31
N PRO A 26 21.22 -8.43 0.17
CA PRO A 26 20.10 -8.14 -0.71
C PRO A 26 20.43 -6.89 -1.53
N LEU A 27 20.21 -6.98 -2.84
CA LEU A 27 20.36 -5.85 -3.76
C LEU A 27 19.54 -4.67 -3.26
N THR A 28 20.11 -3.47 -3.27
CA THR A 28 19.35 -2.28 -2.90
C THR A 28 18.25 -2.04 -3.94
N ALA A 29 17.18 -1.33 -3.56
CA ALA A 29 16.11 -0.99 -4.52
C ALA A 29 16.66 -0.29 -5.77
N HIS A 30 17.74 0.48 -5.63
CA HIS A 30 18.45 1.12 -6.75
C HIS A 30 19.09 0.09 -7.69
N ASP A 31 19.76 -0.93 -7.15
CA ASP A 31 20.40 -1.99 -7.96
C ASP A 31 19.38 -2.85 -8.71
N VAL A 32 18.20 -3.05 -8.13
CA VAL A 32 17.09 -3.77 -8.79
C VAL A 32 16.52 -2.97 -9.96
N ILE A 33 16.39 -1.64 -9.81
CA ILE A 33 15.90 -0.73 -10.86
C ILE A 33 16.90 -0.66 -12.02
N VAL A 34 18.19 -0.45 -11.74
CA VAL A 34 19.23 -0.40 -12.78
C VAL A 34 19.31 -1.71 -13.56
N ARG A 35 19.15 -2.85 -12.88
CA ARG A 35 19.11 -4.16 -13.54
C ARG A 35 17.87 -4.35 -14.40
N ALA A 36 16.70 -3.87 -13.95
CA ALA A 36 15.47 -3.93 -14.73
C ALA A 36 15.55 -3.08 -16.02
N GLU A 37 16.17 -1.89 -15.94
CA GLU A 37 16.39 -1.02 -17.10
C GLU A 37 17.36 -1.62 -18.12
N GLN A 38 18.38 -2.35 -17.66
CA GLN A 38 19.33 -3.05 -18.53
C GLN A 38 18.76 -4.30 -19.20
N THR A 39 17.67 -4.87 -18.67
CA THR A 39 17.06 -6.13 -19.17
C THR A 39 15.79 -5.88 -20.00
N ALA A 40 15.34 -4.63 -20.12
CA ALA A 40 14.14 -4.28 -20.86
C ALA A 40 14.38 -4.39 -22.39
N PRO A 41 13.60 -5.19 -23.13
CA PRO A 41 13.65 -5.17 -24.59
C PRO A 41 13.12 -3.82 -25.12
N PRO A 42 13.62 -3.32 -26.26
CA PRO A 42 13.14 -2.06 -26.81
C PRO A 42 11.66 -2.14 -27.19
N PRO A 43 10.89 -1.06 -27.01
CA PRO A 43 9.45 -1.06 -27.25
C PRO A 43 9.12 -1.36 -28.72
N THR A 44 8.38 -2.44 -28.96
CA THR A 44 7.81 -2.77 -30.26
C THR A 44 6.75 -1.72 -30.63
N ARG A 45 7.07 -0.85 -31.59
CA ARG A 45 6.09 0.10 -32.17
C ARG A 45 5.00 -0.66 -32.94
N ARG A 46 3.80 -0.77 -32.37
CA ARG A 46 2.59 -1.19 -33.10
C ARG A 46 2.22 -0.10 -34.12
N ARG A 47 2.34 -0.42 -35.41
CA ARG A 47 1.93 0.42 -36.53
C ARG A 47 0.40 0.58 -36.54
N ALA A 48 -0.08 1.80 -36.31
CA ALA A 48 -1.42 2.21 -36.72
C ALA A 48 -1.42 2.43 -38.24
N SER A 49 -2.29 1.73 -38.96
CA SER A 49 -2.55 1.99 -40.37
C SER A 49 -3.45 3.22 -40.50
N ARG A 50 -2.86 4.38 -40.80
CA ARG A 50 -3.59 5.52 -41.36
C ARG A 50 -2.97 5.92 -42.69
N ARG A 51 -3.88 6.07 -43.65
CA ARG A 51 -3.67 6.32 -45.07
C ARG A 51 -2.77 7.53 -45.30
N THR A 52 -1.90 7.37 -46.29
CA THR A 52 -1.02 8.35 -46.92
C THR A 52 -1.76 9.55 -47.51
N LEU A 53 -1.25 10.76 -47.28
CA LEU A 53 -1.08 11.78 -48.32
C LEU A 53 0.28 12.49 -48.10
N LEU A 54 0.96 12.72 -49.22
CA LEU A 54 2.36 13.09 -49.38
C LEU A 54 2.70 14.54 -49.01
N ALA A 55 3.97 14.75 -48.62
CA ALA A 55 4.93 15.82 -48.97
C ALA A 55 5.87 16.02 -47.76
N GLY A 56 7.20 16.07 -47.82
CA GLY A 56 8.24 16.04 -48.86
C GLY A 56 9.55 16.48 -48.17
N ALA A 57 10.72 15.98 -48.63
CA ALA A 57 12.10 16.43 -48.35
C ALA A 57 12.61 16.35 -46.88
N THR A 58 13.85 16.02 -46.50
CA THR A 58 15.16 15.83 -47.17
C THR A 58 16.07 15.05 -46.19
N ALA A 59 17.04 14.30 -46.70
CA ALA A 59 17.96 13.43 -45.97
C ALA A 59 19.15 14.18 -45.32
N VAL A 60 19.67 13.64 -44.19
CA VAL A 60 21.13 13.60 -43.89
C VAL A 60 21.44 12.29 -43.16
N VAL A 61 22.47 11.60 -43.67
CA VAL A 61 23.07 10.35 -43.23
C VAL A 61 24.10 10.60 -42.12
N ALA A 62 24.17 9.73 -41.12
CA ALA A 62 25.42 9.40 -40.46
C ALA A 62 25.36 7.95 -39.93
N ALA A 63 26.17 7.10 -40.56
CA ALA A 63 26.39 5.71 -40.22
C ALA A 63 27.54 5.59 -39.21
N THR A 64 27.46 4.64 -38.28
CA THR A 64 28.62 3.84 -37.87
C THR A 64 28.13 2.48 -37.36
N ALA A 65 28.53 1.44 -38.11
CA ALA A 65 28.39 0.04 -37.78
C ALA A 65 29.48 -0.40 -36.79
N SER A 66 29.21 -1.43 -35.99
CA SER A 66 30.21 -2.44 -35.60
C SER A 66 29.49 -3.73 -35.22
N ALA A 67 29.62 -4.71 -36.10
CA ALA A 67 29.23 -6.08 -35.88
C ALA A 67 30.30 -6.79 -35.05
N ALA A 68 29.87 -7.65 -34.12
CA ALA A 68 30.67 -8.77 -33.64
C ALA A 68 29.76 -10.01 -33.57
N LEU A 69 29.90 -10.85 -34.59
CA LEU A 69 29.46 -12.25 -34.64
C LEU A 69 30.59 -13.10 -34.04
N VAL A 70 30.34 -13.95 -33.03
CA VAL A 70 30.84 -15.34 -32.92
C VAL A 70 30.01 -16.11 -31.84
N PRO A 71 30.08 -17.45 -31.69
CA PRO A 71 29.07 -18.37 -32.17
C PRO A 71 28.38 -19.19 -31.04
N ILE A 72 27.36 -19.92 -31.49
CA ILE A 72 26.62 -20.98 -30.80
C ILE A 72 27.56 -22.01 -30.14
N LEU A 73 27.35 -22.26 -28.84
CA LEU A 73 27.66 -23.54 -28.21
C LEU A 73 26.37 -24.13 -27.65
N ARG A 74 25.97 -25.26 -28.24
CA ARG A 74 24.92 -26.16 -27.74
C ARG A 74 25.29 -26.66 -26.33
N ARG A 75 24.32 -26.60 -25.41
CA ARG A 75 24.20 -27.52 -24.29
C ARG A 75 22.71 -27.78 -24.05
N ASP A 76 22.40 -29.04 -23.81
CA ASP A 76 21.10 -29.70 -23.98
C ASP A 76 19.91 -29.06 -23.23
N PRO A 77 18.66 -29.27 -23.72
CA PRO A 77 17.47 -28.84 -23.00
C PRO A 77 17.25 -29.75 -21.79
N THR A 78 17.69 -29.31 -20.61
CA THR A 78 17.12 -29.84 -19.36
C THR A 78 15.61 -29.57 -19.36
N PRO A 79 14.77 -30.58 -19.09
CA PRO A 79 13.33 -30.36 -19.05
C PRO A 79 13.03 -29.35 -17.96
N ALA A 80 12.32 -28.29 -18.34
CA ALA A 80 11.74 -27.33 -17.42
C ALA A 80 10.84 -28.09 -16.45
N GLY A 81 11.34 -28.35 -15.24
CA GLY A 81 10.48 -28.68 -14.12
C GLY A 81 9.46 -27.54 -13.96
N PRO A 82 8.20 -27.83 -13.62
CA PRO A 82 7.22 -26.78 -13.38
C PRO A 82 7.78 -25.86 -12.29
N THR A 83 8.14 -24.64 -12.65
CA THR A 83 8.37 -23.56 -11.71
C THR A 83 7.08 -23.40 -10.92
N ALA A 84 7.04 -23.99 -9.73
CA ALA A 84 5.99 -23.76 -8.76
C ALA A 84 5.90 -22.24 -8.59
N GLN A 85 4.76 -21.67 -8.99
CA GLN A 85 4.47 -20.27 -8.74
C GLN A 85 4.62 -20.03 -7.24
N PRO A 86 5.19 -18.88 -6.80
CA PRO A 86 5.31 -18.60 -5.39
C PRO A 86 3.93 -18.70 -4.75
N ALA A 87 3.79 -19.67 -3.86
CA ALA A 87 2.54 -19.99 -3.21
C ALA A 87 2.21 -18.92 -2.18
N GLY A 88 1.38 -17.93 -2.53
CA GLY A 88 0.87 -16.93 -1.59
C GLY A 88 1.87 -15.87 -1.12
N ILE A 89 1.41 -14.62 -0.97
CA ILE A 89 2.21 -13.51 -0.46
C ILE A 89 2.11 -13.50 1.07
N VAL A 90 3.26 -13.44 1.77
CA VAL A 90 3.31 -13.16 3.21
C VAL A 90 3.47 -11.66 3.43
N LEU A 91 2.60 -11.09 4.24
CA LEU A 91 2.62 -9.68 4.59
C LEU A 91 3.81 -9.36 5.49
N GLN A 92 4.61 -8.40 5.05
CA GLN A 92 5.61 -7.75 5.88
C GLN A 92 5.09 -6.38 6.32
N PRO A 93 5.19 -5.99 7.61
CA PRO A 93 4.81 -4.66 8.05
C PRO A 93 5.49 -3.56 7.23
N VAL A 94 4.83 -2.42 7.04
CA VAL A 94 5.43 -1.29 6.33
C VAL A 94 6.66 -0.81 7.09
N GLY A 95 7.78 -0.65 6.37
CA GLY A 95 9.01 -0.11 6.92
C GLY A 95 8.95 1.41 7.08
N TYR A 96 9.59 1.92 8.15
CA TYR A 96 9.65 3.34 8.47
C TYR A 96 11.07 3.87 8.33
N GLU A 97 11.21 5.15 7.93
CA GLU A 97 12.50 5.85 8.03
C GLU A 97 12.98 5.92 9.49
N ILE A 98 12.05 6.19 10.43
CA ILE A 98 12.34 6.29 11.87
C ILE A 98 11.72 5.09 12.60
N ALA A 99 12.46 3.99 12.67
CA ALA A 99 12.00 2.73 13.27
C ALA A 99 12.07 2.70 14.83
N GLY A 100 12.93 3.52 15.44
CA GLY A 100 13.17 3.56 16.88
C GLY A 100 12.21 4.49 17.65
N ASP A 101 12.73 5.13 18.71
CA ASP A 101 12.00 6.18 19.43
C ASP A 101 11.76 7.37 18.51
N GLY A 102 10.53 7.49 18.04
CA GLY A 102 10.13 8.59 17.15
C GLY A 102 9.77 9.84 17.93
N GLU A 103 9.80 10.97 17.24
CA GLU A 103 9.37 12.25 17.82
C GLU A 103 7.84 12.31 17.94
N PRO A 104 7.30 13.14 18.84
CA PRO A 104 5.87 13.46 18.82
C PRO A 104 5.44 13.99 17.44
N ALA A 105 4.36 13.46 16.88
CA ALA A 105 3.91 13.85 15.54
C ALA A 105 3.33 15.27 15.44
N GLY A 106 3.00 15.90 16.57
CA GLY A 106 2.29 17.19 16.63
C GLY A 106 2.91 18.31 15.79
N PRO A 107 4.19 18.67 15.97
CA PRO A 107 4.84 19.70 15.16
C PRO A 107 4.82 19.40 13.66
N HIS A 108 5.10 18.14 13.28
CA HIS A 108 5.15 17.69 11.89
C HIS A 108 3.78 17.72 11.22
N LEU A 109 2.72 17.26 11.91
CA LEU A 109 1.34 17.28 11.42
C LEU A 109 0.81 18.71 11.27
N ARG A 110 1.15 19.63 12.18
CA ARG A 110 0.84 21.06 12.04
C ARG A 110 1.54 21.69 10.84
N ALA A 111 2.82 21.35 10.64
CA ALA A 111 3.58 21.84 9.49
C ALA A 111 2.97 21.34 8.17
N LEU A 112 2.60 20.05 8.10
CA LEU A 112 1.92 19.47 6.94
C LEU A 112 0.58 20.17 6.67
N ALA A 113 -0.26 20.32 7.71
CA ALA A 113 -1.57 21.00 7.60
C ALA A 113 -1.48 22.41 7.01
N ALA A 114 -0.41 23.15 7.32
CA ALA A 114 -0.21 24.52 6.85
C ALA A 114 0.16 24.63 5.36
N HIS A 115 0.67 23.56 4.74
CA HIS A 115 1.24 23.58 3.39
C HIS A 115 0.50 22.70 2.38
N LEU A 116 -0.67 22.17 2.75
CA LEU A 116 -1.43 21.31 1.84
C LEU A 116 -1.76 22.03 0.54
N THR A 117 -1.66 21.32 -0.58
CA THR A 117 -2.20 21.72 -1.88
C THR A 117 -3.54 21.02 -2.15
N ASP A 118 -4.20 21.44 -3.22
CA ASP A 118 -5.42 20.78 -3.68
C ASP A 118 -5.08 19.37 -4.21
N ALA A 119 -5.87 18.38 -3.81
CA ALA A 119 -5.92 17.08 -4.45
C ALA A 119 -6.61 17.20 -5.81
N SER A 120 -6.44 16.20 -6.66
CA SER A 120 -7.02 16.19 -8.02
C SER A 120 -8.55 16.40 -8.00
N TYR A 121 -9.25 15.85 -7.00
CA TYR A 121 -10.70 15.96 -6.88
C TYR A 121 -11.20 17.26 -6.25
N ASP A 122 -10.34 18.07 -5.61
CA ASP A 122 -10.77 19.30 -4.94
C ASP A 122 -11.26 20.35 -5.95
N ARG A 123 -10.71 20.31 -7.17
CA ARG A 123 -11.09 21.21 -8.28
C ARG A 123 -12.01 20.55 -9.31
N ALA A 124 -12.23 19.26 -9.19
CA ALA A 124 -13.03 18.51 -10.16
C ALA A 124 -14.53 18.66 -9.86
N GLY A 125 -15.33 18.74 -10.91
CA GLY A 125 -16.79 18.62 -10.85
C GLY A 125 -17.25 17.19 -11.07
N GLY A 126 -18.47 16.88 -10.64
CA GLY A 126 -19.12 15.60 -10.93
C GLY A 126 -20.17 15.21 -9.90
N ARG A 127 -21.18 14.47 -10.35
CA ARG A 127 -22.29 13.99 -9.52
C ARG A 127 -21.86 13.07 -8.39
N TYR A 128 -20.83 12.26 -8.63
CA TYR A 128 -20.35 11.23 -7.71
C TYR A 128 -18.94 11.56 -7.21
N ALA A 129 -18.72 11.36 -5.91
CA ALA A 129 -17.40 11.13 -5.33
C ALA A 129 -17.02 9.68 -5.57
N TYR A 130 -16.11 9.44 -6.52
CA TYR A 130 -15.55 8.13 -6.79
C TYR A 130 -14.31 7.89 -5.94
N GLN A 131 -14.22 6.70 -5.34
CA GLN A 131 -13.04 6.24 -4.63
C GLN A 131 -12.74 4.79 -5.00
N LYS A 132 -11.46 4.51 -5.23
CA LYS A 132 -10.92 3.17 -5.41
C LYS A 132 -10.00 2.84 -4.25
N SER A 133 -10.22 1.70 -3.61
CA SER A 133 -9.38 1.22 -2.53
C SER A 133 -9.08 -0.27 -2.63
N LYS A 134 -8.04 -0.71 -1.92
CA LYS A 134 -7.77 -2.12 -1.65
C LYS A 134 -7.62 -2.35 -0.17
N SER A 135 -8.07 -3.48 0.34
CA SER A 135 -7.86 -3.86 1.73
C SER A 135 -7.64 -5.35 1.89
N TRP A 136 -6.95 -5.73 2.96
CA TRP A 136 -6.79 -7.11 3.39
C TRP A 136 -7.12 -7.23 4.87
N GLY A 137 -7.56 -8.40 5.31
CA GLY A 137 -7.91 -8.65 6.71
C GLY A 137 -9.31 -8.17 7.08
N GLY A 138 -10.20 -8.02 6.08
CA GLY A 138 -11.62 -7.73 6.27
C GLY A 138 -12.44 -8.99 6.59
N MET A 139 -12.29 -10.03 5.78
CA MET A 139 -12.78 -11.38 6.08
C MET A 139 -11.58 -12.31 6.24
N ILE A 140 -11.37 -12.84 7.45
CA ILE A 140 -10.27 -13.75 7.76
C ILE A 140 -10.84 -15.17 7.83
N GLU A 141 -10.26 -16.08 7.06
CA GLU A 141 -10.39 -17.52 7.26
C GLU A 141 -9.40 -17.94 8.34
N GLU A 142 -9.90 -18.51 9.43
CA GLU A 142 -9.10 -19.05 10.52
C GLU A 142 -9.29 -20.57 10.59
N SER A 143 -8.19 -21.30 10.66
CA SER A 143 -8.23 -22.75 10.88
C SER A 143 -8.47 -23.10 12.36
N PRO A 144 -8.89 -24.33 12.69
CA PRO A 144 -8.99 -24.77 14.09
C PRO A 144 -7.70 -24.62 14.90
N GLU A 145 -6.55 -24.67 14.23
CA GLU A 145 -5.21 -24.50 14.80
C GLU A 145 -4.73 -23.04 14.84
N GLY A 146 -5.55 -22.08 14.38
CA GLY A 146 -5.26 -20.65 14.43
C GLY A 146 -4.49 -20.08 13.23
N TYR A 147 -4.39 -20.82 12.11
CA TYR A 147 -3.75 -20.31 10.89
C TYR A 147 -4.68 -19.39 10.11
N LEU A 148 -4.18 -18.22 9.72
CA LEU A 148 -5.00 -17.15 9.15
C LEU A 148 -4.76 -16.96 7.64
N ALA A 149 -5.84 -16.81 6.88
CA ALA A 149 -5.81 -16.38 5.49
C ALA A 149 -6.83 -15.29 5.26
N SER A 150 -6.54 -14.34 4.37
CA SER A 150 -7.55 -13.41 3.91
C SER A 150 -7.30 -13.04 2.46
N PHE A 151 -8.37 -12.66 1.76
CA PHE A 151 -8.29 -12.17 0.40
C PHE A 151 -8.08 -10.67 0.40
N VAL A 152 -7.39 -10.18 -0.63
CA VAL A 152 -7.37 -8.75 -0.91
C VAL A 152 -8.66 -8.38 -1.60
N ASP A 153 -9.41 -7.46 -1.02
CA ASP A 153 -10.59 -6.86 -1.64
C ASP A 153 -10.23 -5.57 -2.33
N GLU A 154 -10.58 -5.41 -3.61
CA GLU A 154 -10.64 -4.12 -4.28
C GLU A 154 -12.07 -3.58 -4.21
N TYR A 155 -12.23 -2.38 -3.66
CA TYR A 155 -13.50 -1.67 -3.61
C TYR A 155 -13.48 -0.48 -4.55
N ARG A 156 -14.62 -0.24 -5.18
CA ARG A 156 -14.93 1.00 -5.89
C ARG A 156 -16.22 1.52 -5.34
N THR A 157 -16.23 2.77 -4.90
CA THR A 157 -17.44 3.39 -4.34
C THR A 157 -17.74 4.69 -5.04
N TRP A 158 -19.04 4.97 -5.24
CA TRP A 158 -19.55 6.22 -5.77
C TRP A 158 -20.55 6.79 -4.79
N THR A 159 -20.27 7.98 -4.26
CA THR A 159 -21.13 8.61 -3.26
C THR A 159 -21.67 9.93 -3.79
N THR A 160 -22.98 10.12 -3.78
CA THR A 160 -23.62 11.39 -4.11
C THR A 160 -23.65 12.34 -2.91
N SER A 161 -23.92 13.63 -3.16
CA SER A 161 -23.95 14.67 -2.12
C SER A 161 -25.13 14.56 -1.13
N ASP A 162 -26.14 13.76 -1.46
CA ASP A 162 -27.26 13.37 -0.59
C ASP A 162 -26.96 12.09 0.22
N GLY A 163 -25.81 11.46 -0.01
CA GLY A 163 -25.31 10.30 0.73
C GLY A 163 -25.73 8.95 0.18
N ARG A 164 -26.33 8.87 -1.02
CA ARG A 164 -26.52 7.56 -1.69
C ARG A 164 -25.16 7.03 -2.14
N ARG A 165 -24.95 5.73 -1.96
CA ARG A 165 -23.68 5.06 -2.23
C ARG A 165 -23.91 3.88 -3.15
N TRP A 166 -23.05 3.76 -4.15
CA TRP A 166 -22.91 2.55 -4.94
C TRP A 166 -21.55 1.95 -4.67
N SER A 167 -21.46 0.63 -4.68
CA SER A 167 -20.19 -0.06 -4.62
C SER A 167 -20.06 -1.21 -5.59
N ASP A 168 -18.82 -1.48 -5.97
CA ASP A 168 -18.39 -2.65 -6.69
C ASP A 168 -17.19 -3.24 -5.93
N ARG A 169 -17.20 -4.55 -5.73
CA ARG A 169 -16.19 -5.28 -4.95
C ARG A 169 -15.64 -6.41 -5.79
N THR A 170 -14.33 -6.41 -5.98
CA THR A 170 -13.59 -7.49 -6.62
C THR A 170 -12.69 -8.16 -5.59
N VAL A 171 -12.87 -9.47 -5.39
CA VAL A 171 -11.98 -10.29 -4.56
C VAL A 171 -10.76 -10.68 -5.41
N LEU A 172 -9.56 -10.38 -4.92
CA LEU A 172 -8.29 -10.68 -5.55
C LEU A 172 -7.62 -11.89 -4.88
N ASP A 173 -6.31 -12.04 -5.06
CA ASP A 173 -5.55 -13.13 -4.49
C ASP A 173 -5.53 -13.15 -2.96
N ARG A 174 -5.24 -14.33 -2.43
CA ARG A 174 -5.05 -14.57 -1.00
C ARG A 174 -3.66 -14.11 -0.58
N GLU A 175 -3.62 -13.41 0.54
CA GLU A 175 -2.38 -13.05 1.24
C GLU A 175 -2.45 -13.52 2.69
N PHE A 176 -1.28 -13.66 3.31
CA PHE A 176 -1.11 -14.32 4.59
C PHE A 176 -0.37 -13.42 5.57
N PRO A 177 -0.74 -13.41 6.87
CA PRO A 177 -0.05 -12.57 7.84
C PRO A 177 1.33 -13.13 8.24
N ASP A 178 1.56 -14.43 8.04
CA ASP A 178 2.81 -15.11 8.36
C ASP A 178 3.05 -16.33 7.46
N ALA A 179 4.30 -16.82 7.46
CA ALA A 179 4.71 -17.95 6.62
C ALA A 179 4.04 -19.26 7.04
N ALA A 180 3.78 -19.46 8.33
CA ALA A 180 3.16 -20.69 8.83
C ALA A 180 1.73 -20.84 8.30
N SER A 181 0.97 -19.75 8.30
CA SER A 181 -0.37 -19.69 7.74
C SER A 181 -0.36 -19.89 6.22
N ARG A 182 0.55 -19.24 5.49
CA ARG A 182 0.75 -19.48 4.05
C ARG A 182 1.00 -20.96 3.78
N ASP A 183 1.91 -21.58 4.52
CA ASP A 183 2.29 -22.97 4.30
C ASP A 183 1.14 -23.92 4.63
N TYR A 184 0.38 -23.65 5.70
CA TYR A 184 -0.83 -24.40 6.05
C TYR A 184 -1.88 -24.36 4.94
N TRP A 185 -2.28 -23.17 4.52
CA TRP A 185 -3.34 -22.98 3.53
C TRP A 185 -2.93 -23.41 2.12
N THR A 186 -1.65 -23.25 1.75
CA THR A 186 -1.11 -23.74 0.47
C THR A 186 -1.18 -25.26 0.37
N ARG A 187 -0.91 -25.98 1.48
CA ARG A 187 -1.02 -27.46 1.50
C ARG A 187 -2.46 -27.93 1.33
N LEU A 188 -3.42 -27.23 1.93
CA LEU A 188 -4.82 -27.62 1.91
C LEU A 188 -5.55 -27.20 0.64
N THR A 189 -5.15 -26.09 0.02
CA THR A 189 -5.84 -25.55 -1.15
C THR A 189 -4.84 -24.95 -2.13
N PRO A 190 -4.24 -25.75 -3.02
CA PRO A 190 -3.23 -25.28 -3.97
C PRO A 190 -3.71 -24.17 -4.95
N ARG A 191 -5.04 -24.05 -5.23
CA ARG A 191 -5.84 -22.85 -5.67
C ARG A 191 -7.21 -23.27 -6.26
N PRO A 192 -8.21 -22.36 -6.45
CA PRO A 192 -8.39 -21.02 -5.90
C PRO A 192 -9.69 -20.89 -5.06
N ALA A 193 -9.86 -19.80 -4.33
CA ALA A 193 -11.15 -19.41 -3.77
C ALA A 193 -11.42 -17.92 -4.09
N PRO A 194 -12.68 -17.50 -4.20
CA PRO A 194 -13.65 -17.87 -5.22
C PRO A 194 -13.72 -16.82 -6.36
N SER A 195 -14.22 -17.23 -7.52
CA SER A 195 -15.02 -16.32 -8.36
C SER A 195 -16.24 -15.91 -7.54
N VAL A 196 -16.14 -14.82 -6.77
CA VAL A 196 -17.35 -14.14 -6.30
C VAL A 196 -17.98 -13.53 -7.53
N THR A 197 -18.91 -14.27 -8.16
CA THR A 197 -19.87 -13.72 -9.11
C THR A 197 -20.83 -12.84 -8.33
N THR A 198 -20.33 -11.72 -7.83
CA THR A 198 -21.13 -10.51 -7.76
C THR A 198 -21.35 -10.13 -9.21
N PRO A 199 -22.59 -10.08 -9.73
CA PRO A 199 -22.85 -9.51 -11.04
C PRO A 199 -22.03 -8.22 -11.22
N PRO A 200 -21.22 -8.16 -12.29
CA PRO A 200 -20.24 -7.11 -12.45
C PRO A 200 -20.94 -5.74 -12.46
N GLY A 201 -20.33 -4.79 -11.77
CA GLY A 201 -20.72 -3.38 -11.83
C GLY A 201 -21.35 -2.85 -10.54
N PRO A 202 -21.55 -1.52 -10.49
CA PRO A 202 -21.91 -0.80 -9.28
C PRO A 202 -23.32 -1.17 -8.79
N ARG A 203 -23.45 -1.44 -7.49
CA ARG A 203 -24.72 -1.73 -6.83
C ARG A 203 -25.02 -0.69 -5.78
N GLU A 204 -26.26 -0.24 -5.72
CA GLU A 204 -26.68 0.68 -4.67
C GLU A 204 -26.61 -0.04 -3.32
N GLU A 205 -25.92 0.56 -2.36
CA GLU A 205 -25.84 0.07 -1.00
C GLU A 205 -27.11 0.48 -0.24
N PRO A 206 -27.60 -0.37 0.68
CA PRO A 206 -28.62 0.04 1.62
C PRO A 206 -28.18 1.30 2.38
N PRO A 207 -29.10 2.20 2.77
CA PRO A 207 -28.75 3.37 3.57
C PRO A 207 -28.05 2.94 4.87
N TYR A 208 -26.73 3.13 4.95
CA TYR A 208 -25.95 2.77 6.14
C TYR A 208 -26.07 3.88 7.20
N PRO A 209 -26.36 3.57 8.47
CA PRO A 209 -26.48 4.58 9.52
C PRO A 209 -25.16 5.15 10.05
N ALA A 210 -24.00 4.59 9.71
CA ALA A 210 -22.76 4.91 10.42
C ALA A 210 -21.85 5.84 9.63
N LEU A 211 -21.45 6.93 10.28
CA LEU A 211 -20.73 8.11 9.78
C LEU A 211 -21.64 9.03 8.95
N GLY A 212 -21.86 10.22 9.50
CA GLY A 212 -22.83 11.18 8.97
C GLY A 212 -22.66 11.36 7.46
N ARG A 213 -23.78 11.34 6.72
CA ARG A 213 -23.83 11.50 5.25
C ARG A 213 -23.02 12.68 4.71
N ARG A 214 -22.62 13.61 5.58
CA ARG A 214 -21.76 14.76 5.29
C ARG A 214 -20.67 14.89 6.36
N LEU A 215 -19.46 15.19 5.90
CA LEU A 215 -18.35 15.57 6.76
C LEU A 215 -18.68 16.88 7.51
N PRO A 216 -18.44 16.95 8.83
CA PRO A 216 -18.53 18.20 9.56
C PRO A 216 -17.58 19.25 8.99
N THR A 217 -18.04 20.49 8.91
CA THR A 217 -17.24 21.65 8.47
C THR A 217 -16.63 22.44 9.62
N ASP A 218 -17.11 22.20 10.85
CA ASP A 218 -16.58 22.78 12.08
C ASP A 218 -15.52 21.85 12.69
N ARG A 219 -14.42 22.44 13.17
CA ARG A 219 -13.28 21.68 13.70
C ARG A 219 -13.60 20.94 15.00
N ALA A 220 -14.48 21.48 15.86
CA ALA A 220 -14.86 20.79 17.09
C ALA A 220 -15.80 19.59 16.80
N ALA A 221 -16.70 19.73 15.84
CA ALA A 221 -17.52 18.62 15.35
C ALA A 221 -16.67 17.55 14.66
N LEU A 222 -15.65 17.95 13.89
CA LEU A 222 -14.68 17.03 13.31
C LEU A 222 -13.87 16.30 14.39
N ALA A 223 -13.40 16.98 15.43
CA ALA A 223 -12.70 16.35 16.55
C ALA A 223 -13.57 15.29 17.26
N ARG A 224 -14.87 15.56 17.44
CA ARG A 224 -15.82 14.56 17.96
C ARG A 224 -16.00 13.38 17.01
N LEU A 225 -16.12 13.63 15.71
CA LEU A 225 -16.19 12.56 14.70
C LEU A 225 -14.95 11.66 14.75
N LEU A 226 -13.76 12.27 14.93
CA LEU A 226 -12.49 11.58 15.08
C LEU A 226 -12.26 10.98 16.47
N ARG A 227 -13.22 11.10 17.39
CA ARG A 227 -13.18 10.52 18.74
C ARG A 227 -11.94 10.95 19.53
N THR A 228 -11.58 12.24 19.51
CA THR A 228 -10.38 12.76 20.20
C THR A 228 -10.44 12.65 21.73
N ASP A 229 -11.58 12.25 22.30
CA ASP A 229 -11.73 11.83 23.70
C ASP A 229 -11.09 10.45 23.98
N ARG A 230 -10.69 9.71 22.94
CA ARG A 230 -10.13 8.36 23.01
C ARG A 230 -8.61 8.36 22.78
N PRO A 231 -7.91 7.27 23.14
CA PRO A 231 -6.49 7.10 22.85
C PRO A 231 -6.15 7.27 21.36
N ALA A 232 -4.91 7.66 21.05
CA ALA A 232 -4.48 7.97 19.70
C ALA A 232 -4.72 6.84 18.68
N GLY A 233 -4.63 5.57 19.08
CA GLY A 233 -4.95 4.43 18.21
C GLY A 233 -6.42 4.40 17.76
N ASP A 234 -7.38 4.70 18.66
CA ASP A 234 -8.80 4.84 18.31
C ASP A 234 -9.02 6.02 17.35
N VAL A 235 -8.32 7.12 17.59
CA VAL A 235 -8.37 8.31 16.72
C VAL A 235 -7.83 7.96 15.34
N ALA A 236 -6.72 7.22 15.26
CA ALA A 236 -6.15 6.78 13.99
C ALA A 236 -7.13 5.91 13.20
N LYS A 237 -7.84 5.00 13.88
CA LYS A 237 -8.92 4.21 13.27
C LYS A 237 -10.02 5.11 12.70
N ALA A 238 -10.51 6.07 13.49
CA ALA A 238 -11.56 6.99 13.06
C ALA A 238 -11.13 7.86 11.85
N VAL A 239 -9.86 8.24 11.77
CA VAL A 239 -9.30 8.91 10.57
C VAL A 239 -9.39 8.00 9.36
N TYR A 240 -8.94 6.74 9.48
CA TYR A 240 -9.03 5.78 8.38
C TYR A 240 -10.48 5.60 7.91
N ASP A 241 -11.44 5.47 8.83
CA ASP A 241 -12.85 5.32 8.50
C ASP A 241 -13.36 6.56 7.73
N VAL A 242 -13.02 7.78 8.20
CA VAL A 242 -13.38 9.04 7.51
C VAL A 242 -12.85 9.10 6.09
N TYR A 243 -11.57 8.78 5.87
CA TYR A 243 -10.97 8.80 4.52
C TYR A 243 -11.47 7.64 3.65
N SER A 244 -11.86 6.52 4.23
CA SER A 244 -12.42 5.37 3.50
C SER A 244 -13.83 5.63 2.97
N ASP A 245 -14.58 6.50 3.65
CA ASP A 245 -15.98 6.82 3.30
C ASP A 245 -16.17 8.11 2.53
N HIS A 246 -15.16 9.00 2.53
CA HIS A 246 -15.28 10.31 1.93
C HIS A 246 -14.06 10.73 1.13
N LEU A 247 -14.30 11.39 -0.01
CA LEU A 247 -13.32 12.31 -0.58
C LEU A 247 -13.25 13.55 0.31
N VAL A 248 -12.23 13.60 1.16
CA VAL A 248 -12.06 14.64 2.18
C VAL A 248 -11.52 15.92 1.53
N PRO A 249 -12.26 17.05 1.54
CA PRO A 249 -11.78 18.29 0.91
C PRO A 249 -10.53 18.85 1.58
N ARG A 250 -9.68 19.59 0.84
CA ARG A 250 -8.42 20.16 1.36
C ARG A 250 -8.54 20.84 2.73
N ARG A 251 -9.55 21.70 2.91
CA ARG A 251 -9.77 22.40 4.19
C ARG A 251 -9.99 21.39 5.32
N THR A 252 -10.83 20.39 5.10
CA THR A 252 -11.09 19.32 6.06
C THR A 252 -9.84 18.47 6.30
N ARG A 253 -9.04 18.16 5.27
CA ARG A 253 -7.76 17.44 5.45
C ARG A 253 -6.80 18.22 6.36
N ALA A 254 -6.67 19.53 6.15
CA ALA A 254 -5.87 20.40 7.02
C ALA A 254 -6.44 20.41 8.46
N ASP A 255 -7.76 20.46 8.62
CA ASP A 255 -8.41 20.41 9.92
C ASP A 255 -8.19 19.06 10.63
N ILE A 256 -8.28 17.93 9.92
CA ILE A 256 -7.96 16.60 10.46
C ILE A 256 -6.52 16.58 10.96
N LEU A 257 -5.55 16.99 10.14
CA LEU A 257 -4.14 16.99 10.52
C LEU A 257 -3.87 17.91 11.73
N ALA A 258 -4.50 19.08 11.77
CA ALA A 258 -4.40 20.00 12.91
C ALA A 258 -5.01 19.41 14.20
N VAL A 259 -6.13 18.68 14.09
CA VAL A 259 -6.74 17.96 15.20
C VAL A 259 -5.81 16.85 15.69
N LEU A 260 -5.30 16.00 14.79
CA LEU A 260 -4.36 14.93 15.14
C LEU A 260 -3.09 15.47 15.81
N ALA A 261 -2.62 16.63 15.38
CA ALA A 261 -1.47 17.28 15.96
C ALA A 261 -1.65 17.72 17.42
N GLY A 262 -2.89 17.83 17.90
CA GLY A 262 -3.24 18.09 19.29
C GLY A 262 -3.45 16.83 20.12
N VAL A 263 -3.55 15.66 19.50
CA VAL A 263 -3.76 14.37 20.19
C VAL A 263 -2.41 13.81 20.64
N ARG A 264 -2.28 13.56 21.94
CA ARG A 264 -1.08 12.92 22.51
C ARG A 264 -1.05 11.43 22.13
N GLY A 265 0.12 10.92 21.81
CA GLY A 265 0.35 9.50 21.51
C GLY A 265 0.63 9.19 20.04
N PHE A 266 0.46 10.15 19.13
CA PHE A 266 0.97 10.01 17.76
C PHE A 266 2.49 10.21 17.71
N VAL A 267 3.16 9.29 17.03
CA VAL A 267 4.61 9.25 16.83
C VAL A 267 4.91 9.46 15.35
N TRP A 268 5.81 10.38 15.06
CA TRP A 268 6.30 10.66 13.72
C TRP A 268 7.26 9.56 13.26
N ARG A 269 7.02 9.04 12.05
CA ARG A 269 7.84 7.97 11.45
C ARG A 269 8.66 8.41 10.24
N GLY A 270 8.57 9.69 9.86
CA GLY A 270 9.26 10.23 8.70
C GLY A 270 8.65 9.76 7.38
N ARG A 271 9.49 9.63 6.37
CA ARG A 271 9.10 9.15 5.06
C ARG A 271 8.85 7.65 5.11
N VAL A 272 7.83 7.22 4.39
CA VAL A 272 7.44 5.82 4.22
C VAL A 272 7.08 5.58 2.77
N VAL A 273 7.17 4.32 2.34
CA VAL A 273 6.63 3.89 1.05
C VAL A 273 5.49 2.94 1.36
N ASP A 274 4.29 3.24 0.88
CA ASP A 274 3.14 2.38 1.10
C ASP A 274 3.25 1.08 0.28
N ARG A 275 2.31 0.14 0.50
CA ARG A 275 2.29 -1.14 -0.24
C ARG A 275 1.99 -0.98 -1.74
N ALA A 276 1.50 0.17 -2.17
CA ALA A 276 1.32 0.51 -3.59
C ALA A 276 2.57 1.17 -4.20
N GLY A 277 3.67 1.29 -3.44
CA GLY A 277 4.92 1.90 -3.90
C GLY A 277 4.92 3.43 -3.90
N ARG A 278 3.94 4.07 -3.25
CA ARG A 278 3.81 5.52 -3.23
C ARG A 278 4.55 6.11 -2.03
N PRO A 279 5.35 7.17 -2.24
CA PRO A 279 5.99 7.87 -1.13
C PRO A 279 4.94 8.60 -0.29
N GLY A 280 5.11 8.57 1.03
CA GLY A 280 4.23 9.23 1.98
C GLY A 280 4.94 9.62 3.26
N LEU A 281 4.17 10.18 4.18
CA LEU A 281 4.58 10.55 5.54
C LEU A 281 3.85 9.67 6.55
N GLY A 282 4.62 8.93 7.35
CA GLY A 282 4.08 7.97 8.31
C GLY A 282 3.88 8.59 9.69
N VAL A 283 2.74 8.30 10.30
CA VAL A 283 2.53 8.47 11.75
C VAL A 283 1.96 7.20 12.34
N THR A 284 2.45 6.82 13.51
CA THR A 284 1.94 5.66 14.24
C THR A 284 1.27 6.08 15.54
N ALA A 285 0.28 5.32 15.97
CA ALA A 285 -0.28 5.41 17.31
C ALA A 285 -0.51 4.01 17.85
N ASP A 286 -0.13 3.78 19.11
CA ASP A 286 -0.42 2.51 19.75
C ASP A 286 -1.93 2.40 20.00
N LEU A 287 -2.47 1.23 19.66
CA LEU A 287 -3.82 0.82 20.03
C LEU A 287 -3.68 -0.14 21.20
N VAL A 288 -4.36 0.16 22.30
CA VAL A 288 -4.39 -0.69 23.50
C VAL A 288 -5.74 -1.40 23.53
N PRO A 289 -5.79 -2.70 23.18
CA PRO A 289 -7.04 -3.45 23.23
C PRO A 289 -7.48 -3.68 24.69
N PRO A 290 -8.77 -3.96 24.92
CA PRO A 290 -9.25 -4.30 26.25
C PRO A 290 -8.48 -5.47 26.85
N ALA A 291 -8.24 -5.45 28.17
CA ALA A 291 -7.53 -6.53 28.85
C ALA A 291 -8.20 -7.89 28.59
N GLY A 292 -7.38 -8.91 28.29
CA GLY A 292 -7.85 -10.26 27.97
C GLY A 292 -8.33 -10.46 26.52
N GLN A 293 -8.20 -9.44 25.65
CA GLN A 293 -8.43 -9.58 24.20
C GLN A 293 -7.11 -9.62 23.43
N GLN A 294 -7.11 -10.32 22.30
CA GLN A 294 -6.01 -10.30 21.33
C GLN A 294 -6.31 -9.27 20.22
N PRO A 295 -5.30 -8.58 19.68
CA PRO A 295 -3.89 -8.62 20.10
C PRO A 295 -3.65 -8.00 21.49
N GLU A 296 -2.62 -8.41 22.21
CA GLU A 296 -2.27 -7.79 23.51
C GLU A 296 -1.75 -6.36 23.34
N ARG A 297 -1.02 -6.13 22.25
CA ARG A 297 -0.51 -4.82 21.86
C ARG A 297 -0.62 -4.66 20.37
N ALA A 298 -1.07 -3.50 19.93
CA ALA A 298 -1.13 -3.20 18.53
C ALA A 298 -0.78 -1.75 18.23
N GLN A 299 -0.57 -1.47 16.95
CA GLN A 299 -0.20 -0.17 16.43
C GLN A 299 -0.96 0.11 15.15
N MET A 300 -1.39 1.34 15.02
CA MET A 300 -2.03 1.88 13.83
C MET A 300 -1.01 2.76 13.12
N LEU A 301 -0.80 2.51 11.83
CA LEU A 301 -0.04 3.39 10.94
C LEU A 301 -1.02 4.14 10.05
N LEU A 302 -0.81 5.44 9.92
CA LEU A 302 -1.42 6.27 8.88
C LEU A 302 -0.31 6.79 7.97
N VAL A 303 -0.53 6.71 6.66
CA VAL A 303 0.39 7.22 5.64
C VAL A 303 -0.29 8.33 4.88
N PHE A 304 0.22 9.55 4.98
CA PHE A 304 -0.31 10.72 4.30
C PHE A 304 0.51 11.09 3.07
N ASP A 305 -0.17 11.60 2.04
CA ASP A 305 0.48 12.28 0.93
C ASP A 305 1.13 13.59 1.44
N PRO A 306 2.42 13.83 1.16
CA PRO A 306 3.14 14.99 1.67
C PRO A 306 2.68 16.32 1.08
N ALA A 307 2.03 16.33 -0.09
CA ALA A 307 1.59 17.53 -0.77
C ALA A 307 0.11 17.82 -0.48
N THR A 308 -0.75 16.83 -0.64
CA THR A 308 -2.21 17.01 -0.57
C THR A 308 -2.78 16.72 0.81
N GLY A 309 -2.07 15.97 1.65
CA GLY A 309 -2.55 15.51 2.96
C GLY A 309 -3.60 14.41 2.86
N GLU A 310 -3.79 13.83 1.68
CA GLU A 310 -4.65 12.65 1.49
C GLU A 310 -4.11 11.46 2.27
N LEU A 311 -4.99 10.65 2.85
CA LEU A 311 -4.56 9.37 3.40
C LEU A 311 -4.32 8.39 2.24
N LEU A 312 -3.08 7.95 2.07
CA LEU A 312 -2.68 6.97 1.06
C LEU A 312 -2.92 5.54 1.55
N ALA A 313 -2.57 5.28 2.80
CA ALA A 313 -2.65 3.94 3.37
C ALA A 313 -2.85 3.96 4.89
N HIS A 314 -3.34 2.83 5.38
CA HIS A 314 -3.48 2.49 6.79
C HIS A 314 -2.99 1.06 7.01
N GLU A 315 -2.33 0.82 8.14
CA GLU A 315 -1.96 -0.53 8.58
C GLU A 315 -2.26 -0.71 10.07
N TYR A 316 -2.94 -1.80 10.40
CA TYR A 316 -3.17 -2.27 11.76
C TYR A 316 -2.24 -3.45 12.02
N LEU A 317 -1.26 -3.22 12.89
CA LEU A 317 -0.18 -4.14 13.19
C LEU A 317 -0.34 -4.67 14.60
N GLU A 318 -0.40 -5.99 14.76
CA GLU A 318 -0.15 -6.64 16.05
C GLU A 318 1.32 -6.44 16.40
N LEU A 319 1.63 -5.94 17.58
CA LEU A 319 2.99 -5.87 18.11
C LEU A 319 3.30 -7.03 19.04
N ALA A 320 2.29 -7.54 19.74
CA ALA A 320 2.38 -8.72 20.59
C ALA A 320 1.04 -9.49 20.56
N PRO A 321 1.08 -10.84 20.55
CA PRO A 321 2.27 -11.69 20.69
C PRO A 321 3.04 -11.99 19.39
N HIS A 322 2.44 -11.87 18.20
CA HIS A 322 3.03 -12.46 16.98
C HIS A 322 3.76 -11.49 16.04
N ARG A 323 3.64 -10.18 16.24
CA ARG A 323 4.20 -9.15 15.35
C ARG A 323 3.79 -9.34 13.87
N ARG A 324 2.50 -9.26 13.58
CA ARG A 324 1.95 -9.50 12.22
C ARG A 324 0.89 -8.48 11.83
N VAL A 325 0.73 -8.30 10.53
CA VAL A 325 -0.30 -7.39 9.99
C VAL A 325 -1.67 -8.02 10.21
N LEU A 326 -2.56 -7.30 10.89
CA LEU A 326 -3.94 -7.72 11.13
C LEU A 326 -4.89 -7.16 10.08
N HIS A 327 -4.60 -5.97 9.58
CA HIS A 327 -5.37 -5.35 8.50
C HIS A 327 -4.50 -4.32 7.78
N TYR A 328 -4.70 -4.14 6.48
CA TYR A 328 -4.22 -2.95 5.80
C TYR A 328 -5.29 -2.42 4.83
N GLY A 329 -5.27 -1.12 4.60
CA GLY A 329 -6.09 -0.42 3.63
C GLY A 329 -5.24 0.51 2.76
N LEU A 330 -5.49 0.54 1.47
CA LEU A 330 -4.86 1.41 0.48
C LEU A 330 -5.94 2.23 -0.21
N LEU A 331 -5.87 3.55 -0.14
CA LEU A 331 -6.73 4.45 -0.87
C LEU A 331 -6.00 4.83 -2.16
N LEU A 332 -6.40 4.25 -3.28
CA LEU A 332 -5.62 4.26 -4.52
C LEU A 332 -5.96 5.42 -5.44
N GLU A 333 -7.24 5.77 -5.52
CA GLU A 333 -7.73 6.82 -6.41
C GLU A 333 -8.94 7.52 -5.77
N GLY A 334 -8.97 8.84 -5.88
CA GLY A 334 -10.15 9.66 -5.61
C GLY A 334 -10.39 10.62 -6.76
N ARG A 335 -11.62 10.70 -7.27
CA ARG A 335 -12.02 11.68 -8.29
C ARG A 335 -13.50 12.00 -8.25
N ARG A 336 -13.89 13.12 -8.85
CA ARG A 336 -15.29 13.40 -9.16
C ARG A 336 -15.63 12.87 -10.55
N THR A 337 -16.85 12.35 -10.71
CA THR A 337 -17.33 11.74 -11.97
C THR A 337 -18.83 11.89 -12.12
N ASP A 338 -19.34 11.88 -13.36
CA ASP A 338 -20.77 11.89 -13.66
C ASP A 338 -21.35 10.51 -13.98
N THR A 339 -20.51 9.47 -14.03
CA THR A 339 -20.90 8.09 -14.35
C THR A 339 -20.58 7.10 -13.23
N LEU A 340 -21.43 6.06 -13.13
CA LEU A 340 -21.18 4.84 -12.36
C LEU A 340 -20.48 3.84 -13.29
N GLY A 341 -19.15 3.75 -13.20
CA GLY A 341 -18.36 2.94 -14.13
C GLY A 341 -18.05 3.65 -15.44
#